data_AF-A0A4U1F669-F1
#
_entry.id   AF-A0A4U1F669-F1
#
_cell.length_a   1.000
_cell.length_b   1.000
_cell.length_c   1.000
_cell.angle_alpha   90.00
_cell.angle_beta   90.00
_cell.angle_gamma   90.00
#
_symmetry.space_group_name_H-M   'P 1'
#
loop_
_entity.id
_entity.type
_entity.pdbx_description
1 polymer ?
#
loop_
_entity_poly.entity_id
_entity_poly.type
_entity_poly.pdbx_seq_one_letter_code
_entity_poly.pdbx_strand_id
1 'polypeptide(L)'
;MGKLPERNDIPPWVGTPEVLKEPGVFQVQTGLLEAVFGPDGSRIPFVEEVSKVMLQMKGLEASDLAEVMVYGSYLFNFQTKWMLQSVA
;
A
#
# COMPACT_ATOMS: atom_id res chain seq x y z
N MET A 1 -5.12 15.66 -0.87
CA MET A 1 -4.48 14.58 -0.08
C MET A 1 -5.56 13.56 0.24
N GLY A 2 -5.32 12.27 0.04
CA GLY A 2 -6.30 11.24 0.44
C GLY A 2 -6.54 11.29 1.95
N LYS A 3 -7.72 10.89 2.41
CA LYS A 3 -8.04 10.84 3.85
C LYS A 3 -7.05 9.86 4.50
N LEU A 4 -6.37 10.31 5.56
CA LEU A 4 -5.51 9.42 6.37
C LEU A 4 -6.37 8.27 6.92
N PRO A 5 -5.87 7.02 6.93
CA PRO A 5 -6.60 5.90 7.51
C PRO A 5 -6.97 6.17 8.96
N GLU A 6 -8.19 5.83 9.36
CA GLU A 6 -8.61 5.92 10.76
C GLU A 6 -8.08 4.70 11.54
N ARG A 7 -7.90 4.83 12.86
CA ARG A 7 -7.32 3.76 13.70
C ARG A 7 -8.05 2.42 13.59
N ASN A 8 -9.36 2.45 13.34
CA ASN A 8 -10.18 1.24 13.21
C ASN A 8 -9.93 0.48 11.89
N ASP A 9 -9.31 1.14 10.91
CA ASP A 9 -8.93 0.55 9.61
C ASP A 9 -7.50 0.02 9.62
N ILE A 10 -6.75 0.19 10.72
CA ILE A 10 -5.36 -0.23 10.83
C ILE A 10 -5.30 -1.71 11.25
N PRO A 11 -4.70 -2.60 10.45
CA PRO A 11 -4.49 -3.97 10.85
C PRO A 11 -3.60 -4.07 12.10
N PRO A 12 -3.85 -5.04 13.00
CA PRO A 12 -3.16 -5.14 14.29
C PRO A 12 -1.64 -5.36 14.16
N TRP A 13 -1.17 -5.83 13.00
CA TRP A 13 0.26 -6.05 12.72
C TRP A 13 1.03 -4.80 12.30
N VAL A 14 0.35 -3.72 11.89
CA VAL A 14 1.00 -2.47 11.47
C VAL A 14 1.57 -1.71 12.67
N GLY A 15 1.13 -2.06 13.88
CA GLY A 15 1.68 -1.57 15.13
C GLY A 15 1.04 -0.24 15.56
N THR A 16 1.86 0.77 15.79
CA THR A 16 1.40 2.02 16.41
C THR A 16 1.01 3.08 15.36
N PRO A 17 0.07 4.00 15.66
CA PRO A 17 -0.36 5.02 14.70
C PRO A 17 0.75 5.94 14.17
N GLU A 18 1.90 6.02 14.86
CA GLU A 18 3.06 6.79 14.40
C GLU A 18 3.59 6.31 13.04
N VAL A 19 3.49 5.02 12.72
CA VAL A 19 3.92 4.50 11.41
C VAL A 19 3.03 4.97 10.25
N LEU A 20 1.88 5.60 10.55
CA LEU A 20 1.02 6.21 9.53
C LEU A 20 1.47 7.60 9.07
N LYS A 21 2.40 8.25 9.78
CA LYS A 21 2.80 9.63 9.49
C LYS A 21 3.60 9.76 8.19
N GLU A 22 4.43 8.76 7.90
CA GLU A 22 5.34 8.77 6.75
C GLU A 22 5.22 7.46 5.97
N PRO A 23 4.22 7.35 5.08
CA PRO A 23 4.11 6.21 4.20
C PRO A 23 5.26 6.17 3.18
N GLY A 24 5.63 4.94 2.82
CA GLY A 24 6.42 4.70 1.62
C GLY A 24 5.52 4.87 0.40
N VAL A 25 5.79 5.87 -0.43
CA VAL A 25 4.98 6.15 -1.63
C VAL A 25 5.74 5.75 -2.89
N PHE A 26 5.04 5.15 -3.85
CA PHE A 26 5.51 4.96 -5.23
C PHE A 26 4.34 5.00 -6.21
N GLN A 27 4.64 5.26 -7.49
CA GLN A 27 3.65 5.31 -8.57
C GLN A 27 3.78 4.07 -9.44
N VAL A 28 2.63 3.57 -9.91
CA VAL A 28 2.50 2.37 -10.75
C VAL A 28 1.38 2.58 -11.76
N GLN A 29 1.43 1.91 -12.90
CA GLN A 29 0.31 1.94 -13.85
C GLN A 29 -0.92 1.25 -13.26
N THR A 30 -2.08 1.88 -13.39
CA THR A 30 -3.35 1.36 -12.85
C THR A 30 -3.66 -0.04 -13.38
N GLY A 31 -3.33 -0.33 -14.65
CA GLY A 31 -3.51 -1.67 -15.23
C GLY A 31 -2.63 -2.77 -14.62
N LEU A 32 -1.49 -2.41 -14.00
CA LEU A 32 -0.60 -3.37 -13.33
C LEU A 32 -1.08 -3.68 -11.90
N LEU A 33 -1.85 -2.79 -11.28
CA LEU A 33 -2.41 -3.04 -9.95
C LEU A 33 -3.31 -4.27 -9.94
N GLU A 34 -4.17 -4.47 -10.93
CA GLU A 34 -5.02 -5.66 -11.00
C GLU A 34 -4.21 -6.95 -11.19
N ALA A 35 -3.09 -6.88 -11.93
CA ALA A 35 -2.22 -8.05 -12.11
C ALA A 35 -1.53 -8.46 -10.80
N VAL A 36 -1.06 -7.48 -10.03
CA VAL A 36 -0.37 -7.69 -8.75
C VAL A 36 -1.37 -8.06 -7.65
N PHE A 37 -2.40 -7.25 -7.47
CA PHE A 37 -3.34 -7.33 -6.36
C PHE A 37 -4.62 -8.10 -6.68
N GLY A 38 -4.77 -8.61 -7.90
CA GLY A 38 -5.97 -9.32 -8.34
C GLY A 38 -7.14 -8.37 -8.65
N PRO A 39 -8.24 -8.92 -9.19
CA PRO A 39 -9.46 -8.16 -9.45
C PRO A 39 -9.94 -7.48 -8.18
N ASP A 40 -10.30 -6.19 -8.29
CA ASP A 40 -10.76 -5.34 -7.19
C ASP A 40 -9.84 -5.35 -5.95
N GLY A 41 -8.55 -5.67 -6.13
CA GLY A 41 -7.61 -5.75 -5.02
C GLY A 41 -7.81 -6.96 -4.10
N SER A 42 -8.43 -8.03 -4.57
CA SER A 42 -8.71 -9.27 -3.81
C SER A 42 -7.52 -9.89 -3.07
N ARG A 43 -6.28 -9.66 -3.53
CA ARG A 43 -5.04 -10.14 -2.90
C ARG A 43 -4.42 -9.14 -1.92
N ILE A 44 -4.93 -7.92 -1.81
CA ILE A 44 -4.41 -6.88 -0.89
C ILE A 44 -4.35 -7.41 0.56
N PRO A 45 -5.42 -8.03 1.12
CA PRO A 45 -5.37 -8.50 2.51
C PRO A 45 -4.25 -9.52 2.75
N PHE A 46 -4.00 -10.40 1.77
CA PHE A 46 -2.93 -11.38 1.84
C PHE A 46 -1.54 -10.72 1.80
N VAL A 47 -1.33 -9.76 0.90
CA VAL A 47 -0.06 -9.03 0.79
C VAL A 47 0.22 -8.22 2.05
N GLU A 48 -0.80 -7.54 2.58
CA GLU A 48 -0.72 -6.81 3.85
C GLU A 48 -0.35 -7.72 5.02
N GLU A 49 -1.01 -8.87 5.14
CA GLU A 49 -0.77 -9.82 6.23
C GLU A 49 0.65 -10.41 6.19
N VAL A 50 1.11 -10.85 5.02
CA VAL A 50 2.43 -11.46 4.86
C VAL A 50 3.55 -10.43 5.04
N SER A 51 3.36 -9.22 4.52
CA SER A 51 4.39 -8.18 4.56
C SER A 51 4.33 -7.33 5.84
N LYS A 52 3.30 -7.54 6.68
CA LYS A 52 3.06 -6.80 7.93
C LYS A 52 2.94 -5.28 7.69
N VAL A 53 2.28 -4.90 6.62
CA VAL A 53 2.00 -3.51 6.24
C VAL A 53 0.50 -3.29 6.03
N MET A 54 0.11 -2.03 5.89
CA MET A 54 -1.16 -1.61 5.30
C MET A 54 -0.87 -0.93 3.96
N LEU A 55 -1.70 -1.21 2.96
CA LEU A 55 -1.61 -0.67 1.62
C LEU A 55 -2.82 0.23 1.37
N GLN A 56 -2.57 1.41 0.82
CA GLN A 56 -3.63 2.29 0.36
C GLN A 56 -3.30 2.76 -1.05
N MET A 57 -4.28 2.67 -1.94
CA MET A 57 -4.14 3.02 -3.34
C MET A 57 -4.95 4.27 -3.64
N LYS A 58 -4.39 5.15 -4.45
CA LYS A 58 -5.05 6.37 -4.89
C LYS A 58 -4.85 6.52 -6.40
N GLY A 59 -5.93 6.38 -7.16
CA GLY A 59 -5.93 6.70 -8.58
C GLY A 59 -5.61 8.18 -8.79
N LEU A 60 -4.77 8.47 -9.78
CA LEU A 60 -4.55 9.84 -10.23
C LEU A 60 -5.51 10.11 -11.38
N GLU A 61 -6.63 10.79 -11.11
CA GLU A 61 -7.75 11.04 -12.07
C GLU A 61 -7.33 11.59 -13.46
N ALA A 62 -6.13 12.16 -13.59
CA ALA A 62 -5.59 12.72 -14.83
C ALA A 62 -4.53 11.82 -15.51
N SER A 63 -4.26 10.62 -15.01
CA SER A 63 -3.19 9.74 -15.48
C SER A 63 -3.58 8.27 -15.35
N ASP A 64 -3.04 7.40 -16.20
CA ASP A 64 -3.14 5.94 -16.05
C ASP A 64 -2.26 5.40 -14.90
N LEU A 65 -1.93 6.26 -13.94
CA LEU A 65 -1.08 5.97 -12.79
C LEU A 65 -1.89 5.98 -11.51
N ALA A 66 -1.48 5.14 -10.58
CA ALA A 66 -1.97 5.09 -9.22
C ALA A 66 -0.80 5.27 -8.25
N GLU A 67 -1.05 6.01 -7.18
CA GLU A 67 -0.15 6.10 -6.04
C GLU A 67 -0.44 4.95 -5.09
N VAL A 68 0.58 4.16 -4.77
CA VAL A 68 0.54 3.14 -3.72
C VAL A 68 1.27 3.69 -2.51
N MET A 69 0.55 3.74 -1.39
CA MET A 69 1.05 4.12 -0.09
C MET A 69 1.20 2.86 0.76
N VAL A 70 2.42 2.59 1.19
CA VAL A 70 2.76 1.50 2.10
C VAL A 70 2.90 2.09 3.49
N TYR A 71 2.20 1.53 4.45
CA TYR A 71 2.23 1.92 5.86
C TYR A 71 2.74 0.77 6.70
N GLY A 72 3.72 1.02 7.56
CA GLY A 72 4.31 -0.04 8.38
C GLY A 72 5.60 0.42 9.02
N SER A 73 6.19 -0.44 9.85
CA SER A 73 7.51 -0.16 10.42
C SER A 73 8.55 0.03 9.32
N TYR A 74 9.59 0.81 9.60
CA TYR A 74 10.60 1.21 8.61
C TYR A 74 11.12 0.06 7.72
N LEU A 75 11.46 -1.08 8.32
CA LEU A 75 11.99 -2.24 7.60
C LEU A 75 10.93 -2.92 6.72
N PHE A 76 9.73 -3.18 7.25
CA PHE A 76 8.65 -3.82 6.49
C PHE A 76 8.15 -2.91 5.37
N ASN A 77 8.10 -1.61 5.62
CA ASN A 77 7.77 -0.60 4.63
C ASN A 77 8.74 -0.65 3.45
N PHE A 78 10.05 -0.54 3.75
CA PHE A 78 11.10 -0.54 2.74
C PHE A 78 11.12 -1.84 1.93
N GLN A 79 11.04 -2.99 2.60
CA GLN A 79 11.01 -4.30 1.93
C GLN A 79 9.80 -4.46 1.01
N THR A 80 8.61 -4.10 1.50
CA THR A 80 7.38 -4.24 0.72
C THR A 80 7.39 -3.30 -0.48
N LYS A 81 7.83 -2.05 -0.29
CA LYS A 81 7.98 -1.10 -1.39
C LYS A 81 8.94 -1.63 -2.46
N TRP A 82 10.11 -2.13 -2.10
CA TRP A 82 11.06 -2.71 -3.05
C TRP A 82 10.50 -3.92 -3.80
N MET A 83 9.83 -4.82 -3.08
CA MET A 83 9.19 -6.00 -3.67
C MET A 83 8.12 -5.58 -4.68
N LEU A 84 7.21 -4.67 -4.30
CA LEU A 84 6.13 -4.20 -5.16
C LEU A 84 6.66 -3.45 -6.39
N GLN A 85 7.67 -2.60 -6.22
CA GLN A 85 8.31 -1.91 -7.35
C GLN A 85 9.04 -2.85 -8.32
N SER A 86 9.35 -4.09 -7.91
CA SER A 86 10.02 -5.06 -8.79
C SER A 86 9.04 -5.87 -9.63
N VAL A 87 7.77 -5.93 -9.23
CA VAL A 87 6.72 -6.74 -9.90
C VAL A 87 5.66 -5.88 -10.59
N ALA A 88 5.75 -4.56 -10.43
CA ALA A 88 4.77 -3.59 -10.89
C ALA A 88 5.40 -2.50 -11.77
#